data_AF-A0A1F7LY06-F1
#
_entry.id   AF-A0A1F7LY06-F1
#
_cell.length_a   1.000
_cell.length_b   1.000
_cell.length_c   1.000
_cell.angle_alpha   90.00
_cell.angle_beta   90.00
_cell.angle_gamma   90.00
#
_symmetry.space_group_name_H-M   'P 1'
#
loop_
_entity.id
_entity.type
_entity.pdbx_description
1 polymer ?
#
loop_
_entity_poly.entity_id
_entity_poly.type
_entity_poly.pdbx_seq_one_letter_code
_entity_poly.pdbx_strand_id
1 'polypeptide(L)'
;MKPIVFTRHSRDRLARRGATEEDVIRAIRGGYREPAQRGLFLYRLTQEYRREWDGRYYAVQQVTPVVDDLPDRFVVVTIYTFYFQEGEVP
;
A
#
# COMPACT_ATOMS: atom_id res chain seq x y z
N MET A 1 -18.64 -2.91 7.44
CA MET A 1 -17.28 -2.52 6.99
C MET A 1 -17.40 -1.91 5.60
N LYS A 2 -16.78 -0.76 5.35
CA LYS A 2 -16.89 -0.06 4.06
C LYS A 2 -16.11 -0.78 2.95
N PRO A 3 -16.69 -1.17 1.81
CA PRO A 3 -16.00 -1.94 0.76
C PRO A 3 -14.74 -1.23 0.22
N ILE A 4 -13.76 -2.01 -0.24
CA ILE A 4 -12.52 -1.53 -0.87
C ILE A 4 -12.56 -1.94 -2.34
N VAL A 5 -12.46 -0.96 -3.24
CA VAL A 5 -12.54 -1.16 -4.69
C VAL A 5 -11.22 -0.73 -5.32
N PHE A 6 -10.64 -1.62 -6.11
CA PHE A 6 -9.41 -1.36 -6.86
C PHE A 6 -9.75 -0.85 -8.25
N THR A 7 -9.17 0.28 -8.64
CA THR A 7 -9.20 0.73 -10.03
C THR A 7 -8.38 -0.22 -10.92
N ARG A 8 -8.66 -0.26 -12.22
CA ARG A 8 -7.83 -1.02 -13.18
C ARG A 8 -6.35 -0.64 -13.07
N HIS A 9 -6.05 0.66 -12.98
CA HIS A 9 -4.69 1.16 -12.80
C HIS A 9 -4.01 0.60 -11.54
N SER A 10 -4.73 0.58 -10.41
CA SER A 10 -4.19 0.05 -9.15
C SER A 10 -3.86 -1.45 -9.22
N ARG A 11 -4.68 -2.25 -9.91
CA ARG A 11 -4.43 -3.69 -10.10
C ARG A 11 -3.18 -3.95 -10.94
N ASP A 12 -3.02 -3.21 -12.04
CA ASP A 12 -1.83 -3.33 -12.89
C ASP A 12 -0.54 -2.95 -12.15
N ARG A 13 -0.64 -2.05 -11.17
CA ARG A 13 0.50 -1.58 -10.36
C ARG A 13 0.88 -2.57 -9.26
N LEU A 14 -0.07 -3.26 -8.63
CA LEU A 14 0.19 -4.22 -7.55
C LEU A 14 1.20 -5.29 -7.96
N ALA A 15 0.92 -6.00 -9.07
CA ALA A 15 1.77 -7.08 -9.56
C ALA A 15 3.20 -6.62 -9.88
N ARG A 16 3.36 -5.40 -10.39
CA ARG A 16 4.67 -4.83 -10.76
C ARG A 16 5.46 -4.28 -9.57
N ARG A 17 4.84 -4.16 -8.40
CA ARG A 17 5.43 -3.51 -7.22
C ARG A 17 5.66 -4.46 -6.04
N GLY A 18 5.28 -5.73 -6.20
CA GLY A 18 5.53 -6.77 -5.20
C GLY A 18 4.58 -6.71 -4.00
N ALA A 19 3.45 -6.01 -4.16
CA ALA A 19 2.37 -5.95 -3.17
C ALA A 19 1.15 -6.72 -3.69
N THR A 20 0.36 -7.26 -2.76
CA THR A 20 -0.89 -7.97 -3.04
C THR A 20 -2.11 -7.11 -2.70
N GLU A 21 -3.30 -7.50 -3.19
CA GLU A 21 -4.55 -6.86 -2.76
C GLU A 21 -4.74 -6.99 -1.24
N GLU A 22 -4.31 -8.11 -0.64
CA GLU A 22 -4.40 -8.34 0.79
C GLU A 22 -3.52 -7.37 1.60
N ASP A 23 -2.30 -7.09 1.14
CA ASP A 23 -1.44 -6.07 1.78
C ASP A 23 -2.11 -4.69 1.78
N VAL A 24 -2.74 -4.31 0.67
CA VAL A 24 -3.47 -3.04 0.56
C VAL A 24 -4.69 -3.01 1.48
N ILE A 25 -5.44 -4.10 1.54
CA ILE A 25 -6.59 -4.20 2.45
C ILE A 25 -6.11 -4.04 3.89
N ARG A 26 -5.05 -4.74 4.31
CA ARG A 26 -4.48 -4.58 5.65
C ARG A 26 -4.04 -3.14 5.91
N ALA A 27 -3.39 -2.49 4.95
CA ALA A 27 -2.99 -1.09 5.08
C ALA A 27 -4.19 -0.15 5.26
N ILE A 28 -5.25 -0.30 4.47
CA ILE A 28 -6.45 0.55 4.58
C ILE A 28 -7.20 0.30 5.89
N ARG A 29 -7.19 -0.94 6.41
CA ARG A 29 -7.95 -1.31 7.61
C ARG A 29 -7.24 -1.04 8.92
N GLY A 30 -5.91 -1.12 8.95
CA GLY A 30 -5.15 -1.02 10.20
C GLY A 30 -3.85 -0.23 10.09
N GLY A 31 -3.50 0.27 8.90
CA GLY A 31 -2.33 1.12 8.70
C GLY A 31 -2.54 2.55 9.19
N TYR A 32 -1.45 3.31 9.21
CA TYR A 32 -1.47 4.72 9.58
C TYR A 32 -2.05 5.58 8.46
N ARG A 33 -3.04 6.42 8.77
CA ARG A 33 -3.76 7.24 7.80
C ARG A 33 -3.25 8.68 7.81
N GLU A 34 -2.92 9.22 6.63
CA GLU A 34 -2.42 10.58 6.44
C GLU A 34 -3.19 11.28 5.30
N PRO A 35 -3.45 12.59 5.39
CA PRO A 35 -3.94 13.37 4.25
C PRO A 35 -2.93 13.35 3.09
N ALA A 36 -3.44 13.26 1.86
CA ALA A 36 -2.67 13.38 0.63
C ALA A 36 -3.21 14.55 -0.22
N GLN A 37 -2.60 14.75 -1.39
CA GLN A 37 -3.05 15.81 -2.30
C GLN A 37 -4.49 15.56 -2.79
N ARG A 38 -5.21 16.66 -3.07
CA ARG A 38 -6.55 16.65 -3.69
C ARG A 38 -7.62 15.91 -2.88
N GLY A 39 -7.53 15.94 -1.54
CA GLY A 39 -8.51 15.32 -0.65
C GLY A 39 -8.41 13.80 -0.56
N LEU A 40 -7.38 13.20 -1.15
CA LEU A 40 -7.08 11.78 -1.02
C LEU A 40 -6.43 11.49 0.34
N PHE A 41 -6.34 10.22 0.69
CA PHE A 41 -5.64 9.74 1.87
C PHE A 41 -4.59 8.70 1.52
N LEU A 42 -3.45 8.75 2.21
CA LEU A 42 -2.44 7.71 2.22
C LEU A 42 -2.70 6.80 3.43
N TYR A 43 -2.60 5.50 3.23
CA TYR A 43 -2.58 4.53 4.31
C TYR A 43 -1.25 3.80 4.28
N ARG A 44 -0.47 3.85 5.36
CA ARG A 44 0.86 3.27 5.44
C ARG A 44 0.85 2.01 6.31
N LEU A 45 1.31 0.90 5.75
CA LEU A 45 1.58 -0.33 6.50
C LEU A 45 3.02 -0.76 6.27
N THR A 46 3.79 -0.82 7.34
CA THR A 46 5.12 -1.43 7.35
C THR A 46 4.99 -2.88 7.81
N GLN A 47 5.55 -3.82 7.06
CA GLN A 47 5.52 -5.24 7.36
C GLN A 47 6.88 -5.90 7.11
N GLU A 48 7.10 -7.01 7.80
CA GLU A 48 8.22 -7.88 7.49
C GLU A 48 8.08 -8.46 6.07
N TYR A 49 9.17 -8.45 5.32
CA TYR A 49 9.22 -8.93 3.94
C TYR A 49 10.20 -10.09 3.77
N ARG A 50 11.42 -9.94 4.29
CA ARG A 50 12.51 -10.95 4.32
C ARG A 50 12.64 -11.80 3.05
N ARG A 51 12.63 -11.14 1.89
CA ARG A 51 12.74 -11.80 0.59
C ARG A 51 13.36 -10.87 -0.44
N GLU A 52 13.71 -11.44 -1.58
CA GLU A 52 14.24 -10.68 -2.69
C GLU A 52 13.14 -9.96 -3.47
N TRP A 53 13.45 -8.72 -3.84
CA TRP A 53 12.70 -7.92 -4.78
C TRP A 53 13.68 -7.33 -5.80
N ASP A 54 13.43 -7.56 -7.09
CA ASP A 54 14.25 -7.06 -8.21
C ASP A 54 15.76 -7.38 -8.05
N GLY A 55 16.07 -8.61 -7.62
CA GLY A 55 17.45 -9.09 -7.45
C GLY A 55 18.17 -8.60 -6.19
N ARG A 56 17.47 -7.90 -5.28
CA ARG A 56 18.03 -7.45 -3.99
C ARG A 56 17.17 -7.94 -2.82
N TYR A 57 17.82 -8.45 -1.78
CA TYR A 57 17.15 -8.83 -0.53
C TYR A 57 16.68 -7.61 0.26
N TYR A 58 15.48 -7.66 0.82
CA TYR A 58 14.92 -6.64 1.70
C TYR A 58 14.26 -7.26 2.92
N ALA A 59 14.53 -6.68 4.09
CA ALA A 59 13.97 -7.14 5.35
C ALA A 59 12.53 -6.64 5.55
N VAL A 60 12.25 -5.42 5.10
CA VAL A 60 11.01 -4.70 5.36
C VAL A 60 10.40 -4.20 4.07
N GLN A 61 9.07 -4.28 3.98
CA GLN A 61 8.27 -3.69 2.93
C GLN A 61 7.27 -2.71 3.55
N GLN A 62 7.13 -1.54 2.95
CA GLN A 62 6.06 -0.61 3.28
C GLN A 62 5.10 -0.51 2.10
N VAL A 63 3.82 -0.78 2.37
CA VAL A 63 2.72 -0.69 1.41
C VAL A 63 1.90 0.55 1.71
N THR A 64 1.84 1.45 0.74
CA THR A 64 1.28 2.79 0.90
C THR A 64 0.27 3.11 -0.20
N PRO A 65 -0.96 2.55 -0.14
CA PRO A 65 -2.05 2.91 -1.03
C PRO A 65 -2.50 4.37 -0.85
N VAL A 66 -2.80 5.00 -1.98
CA VAL A 66 -3.50 6.29 -2.08
C VAL A 66 -4.96 5.99 -2.38
N VAL A 67 -5.85 6.54 -1.56
CA VAL A 67 -7.26 6.15 -1.50
C VAL A 67 -8.15 7.38 -1.50
N ASP A 68 -9.21 7.30 -2.29
CA ASP A 68 -10.37 8.20 -2.16
C ASP A 68 -11.35 7.60 -1.14
N ASP A 69 -11.58 8.31 -0.04
CA ASP A 69 -12.35 7.88 1.11
C ASP A 69 -13.78 8.44 1.03
N LEU A 70 -14.58 7.86 0.11
CA LEU A 70 -15.98 8.27 -0.11
C LEU A 70 -16.89 7.88 1.08
N PRO A 71 -18.19 8.17 1.12
CA PRO A 71 -19.04 7.67 2.22
C PRO A 71 -19.30 6.15 2.17
N ASP A 72 -19.43 5.57 0.97
CA ASP A 72 -19.91 4.20 0.73
C ASP A 72 -18.80 3.19 0.41
N ARG A 73 -17.66 3.64 -0.13
CA ARG A 73 -16.53 2.79 -0.53
C ARG A 73 -15.17 3.47 -0.42
N PHE A 74 -14.11 2.71 -0.23
CA PHE A 74 -12.74 3.15 -0.45
C PHE A 74 -12.37 2.85 -1.90
N VAL A 75 -11.85 3.84 -2.64
CA VAL A 75 -11.38 3.63 -4.02
C VAL A 75 -9.86 3.74 -4.03
N VAL A 76 -9.18 2.64 -4.36
CA VAL A 76 -7.71 2.61 -4.45
C VAL A 76 -7.27 3.20 -5.80
N VAL A 77 -6.64 4.36 -5.74
CA VAL A 77 -6.21 5.11 -6.93
C VAL A 77 -4.84 4.61 -7.41
N THR A 78 -3.87 4.52 -6.51
CA THR A 78 -2.52 4.00 -6.80
C THR A 78 -1.93 3.37 -5.53
N ILE A 79 -0.91 2.54 -5.70
CA ILE A 79 -0.15 1.96 -4.60
C ILE A 79 1.33 2.30 -4.80
N TYR A 80 1.96 2.76 -3.72
CA TYR A 80 3.41 2.80 -3.61
C TYR A 80 3.89 1.66 -2.72
N THR A 81 5.03 1.08 -3.09
CA THR A 81 5.70 0.06 -2.30
C THR A 81 7.15 0.47 -2.15
N PHE A 82 7.60 0.52 -0.90
CA PHE A 82 8.98 0.85 -0.54
C PHE A 82 9.60 -0.36 0.14
N TYR A 83 10.90 -0.53 -0.05
CA TYR A 83 11.65 -1.67 0.47
C TYR A 83 12.87 -1.16 1.21
N PHE A 84 13.12 -1.70 2.39
CA PHE A 84 14.17 -1.25 3.31
C PHE A 84 15.00 -2.43 3.79
N GLN A 85 16.29 -2.17 4.05
CA GLN A 85 17.17 -3.10 4.74
C GLN A 85 16.82 -3.18 6.23
N GLU A 86 17.39 -4.17 6.93
CA GLU A 86 17.22 -4.26 8.38
C GLU A 86 17.90 -3.06 9.07
N GLY A 87 17.17 -2.37 9.94
CA GLY A 87 17.65 -1.16 10.62
C GLY A 87 17.50 0.16 9.84
N GLU A 88 17.10 0.12 8.56
CA GLU A 88 16.63 1.32 7.86
C GLU A 88 15.23 1.66 8.34
N VAL A 89 15.08 2.82 9.00
CA VAL A 89 13.80 3.28 9.56
C VAL A 89 12.92 3.82 8.42
N PRO A 90 11.66 3.37 8.28
CA PRO A 90 10.68 3.97 7.38
C PRO A 90 10.10 5.31 7.89
#